data_AF-A0A1A8NWF4-F1
#
_entry.id   AF-A0A1A8NWF4-F1
#
_cell.length_a   1.000
_cell.length_b   1.000
_cell.length_c   1.000
_cell.angle_alpha   90.00
_cell.angle_beta   90.00
_cell.angle_gamma   90.00
#
_symmetry.space_group_name_H-M   'P 1'
#
loop_
_entity.id
_entity.type
_entity.pdbx_description
1 polymer ?
#
loop_
_entity_poly.entity_id
_entity_poly.type
_entity_poly.pdbx_seq_one_letter_code
_entity_poly.pdbx_strand_id
1 'polypeptide(L)' 'YVLIYPDEVRVATPQDLLEWELETASQVSIPTVRLFVALYPYNPAAMSPNYETAAEELPFVPGQIIKVFGDK' A
#
# COMPACT_ATOMS: atom_id res chain seq x y z
N TYR A 1 -6.51 31.65 -3.75
CA TYR A 1 -5.84 30.58 -2.99
C TYR A 1 -4.40 31.00 -2.74
N VAL A 2 -3.81 30.63 -1.59
CA VAL A 2 -2.43 30.99 -1.24
C VAL A 2 -1.65 29.69 -1.06
N LEU A 3 -0.52 29.57 -1.75
CA LEU A 3 0.38 28.42 -1.66
C LEU A 3 1.48 28.76 -0.65
N ILE A 4 1.67 27.87 0.31
CA ILE A 4 2.70 27.99 1.35
C ILE A 4 3.78 26.96 1.01
N TYR A 5 4.92 27.45 0.54
CA TYR A 5 6.13 26.67 0.33
C TYR A 5 7.04 26.78 1.57
N PRO A 6 7.97 25.83 1.79
CA PRO A 6 8.90 25.88 2.92
C PRO A 6 9.69 27.19 3.02
N ASP A 7 9.95 27.83 1.88
CA ASP A 7 10.79 29.02 1.76
C ASP A 7 10.01 30.31 1.39
N GLU A 8 8.74 30.22 0.98
CA GLU A 8 7.96 31.39 0.53
C GLU A 8 6.43 31.16 0.58
N VAL A 9 5.67 32.24 0.79
CA VAL A 9 4.21 32.26 0.64
C VAL A 9 3.83 33.04 -0.61
N ARG A 10 3.13 32.40 -1.55
CA ARG A 10 2.75 32.98 -2.85
C ARG A 10 1.25 32.92 -3.10
N VAL A 11 0.73 33.92 -3.82
CA VAL A 11 -0.66 33.88 -4.31
C VAL A 11 -0.73 32.87 -5.45
N ALA A 12 -1.60 31.87 -5.32
CA ALA A 12 -1.77 30.84 -6.33
C ALA A 12 -2.41 31.44 -7.58
N THR A 13 -1.78 31.20 -8.73
CA THR A 13 -2.37 31.48 -10.04
C THR A 13 -3.34 30.36 -10.43
N PRO A 14 -4.23 30.59 -11.41
CA PRO A 14 -5.09 29.53 -11.93
C PRO A 14 -4.33 28.32 -12.50
N GLN A 15 -3.08 28.52 -12.96
CA GLN A 15 -2.24 27.43 -13.48
C GLN A 15 -1.69 26.58 -12.34
N ASP A 16 -1.22 27.19 -11.25
CA ASP A 16 -0.73 26.46 -10.07
C ASP A 16 -1.81 25.56 -9.45
N LEU A 17 -3.07 26.00 -9.51
CA LEU A 17 -4.21 25.21 -9.03
C LEU A 17 -4.49 24.00 -9.92
N LEU A 18 -4.37 24.17 -11.23
CA LEU A 18 -4.58 23.09 -12.20
C LEU A 18 -3.44 22.05 -12.13
N GLU A 19 -2.21 22.50 -11.97
CA GLU A 19 -1.05 21.62 -11.74
C GLU A 19 -1.23 20.80 -10.46
N TRP A 20 -1.68 21.43 -9.37
CA TRP A 20 -1.98 20.72 -8.13
C TRP A 20 -3.13 19.71 -8.28
N GLU A 21 -4.20 20.05 -9.00
CA GLU A 21 -5.28 19.12 -9.31
C GLU A 21 -4.80 17.95 -10.18
N LEU A 22 -3.89 18.19 -11.14
CA LEU A 22 -3.28 17.14 -11.96
C LEU A 22 -2.31 16.27 -11.15
N GLU A 23 -1.48 16.85 -10.29
CA GLU A 23 -0.57 16.12 -9.40
C GLU A 23 -1.36 15.25 -8.41
N THR A 24 -2.41 15.79 -7.79
CA THR A 24 -3.28 15.03 -6.88
C THR A 24 -4.14 13.99 -7.61
N ALA A 25 -4.59 14.26 -8.84
CA ALA A 25 -5.24 13.27 -9.70
C ALA A 25 -4.25 12.18 -10.16
N SER A 26 -2.98 12.54 -10.33
CA SER A 26 -1.89 11.61 -10.64
C SER A 26 -1.30 10.93 -9.41
N GLN A 27 -1.77 11.29 -8.19
CA GLN A 27 -1.35 10.68 -6.94
C GLN A 27 -1.77 9.22 -6.97
N VAL A 28 -0.86 8.45 -7.55
CA VAL A 28 -0.83 7.01 -7.71
C VAL A 28 -1.51 6.45 -6.49
N SER A 29 -2.64 5.76 -6.71
CA SER A 29 -3.38 5.04 -5.68
C SER A 29 -2.35 4.43 -4.74
N ILE A 30 -2.18 5.01 -3.55
CA ILE A 30 -1.20 4.50 -2.59
C ILE A 30 -1.65 3.06 -2.41
N PRO A 31 -0.89 2.05 -2.86
CA PRO A 31 -1.40 0.70 -2.88
C PRO A 31 -1.85 0.40 -1.47
N THR A 32 -3.11 0.03 -1.33
CA THR A 32 -3.79 -0.19 -0.05
C THR A 32 -3.09 -1.35 0.64
N VAL A 33 -2.08 -1.02 1.44
CA VAL A 33 -1.33 -1.99 2.21
C VAL A 33 -2.15 -2.35 3.44
N ARG A 34 -2.43 -3.63 3.61
CA ARG A 34 -3.04 -4.16 4.83
C ARG A 34 -2.00 -4.97 5.60
N LEU A 35 -1.96 -4.78 6.91
CA LEU A 35 -1.09 -5.52 7.81
C LEU A 35 -1.91 -6.58 8.55
N PHE A 36 -1.43 -7.81 8.57
CA PHE A 36 -2.04 -8.93 9.27
C PHE A 36 -1.05 -9.53 10.27
N VAL A 37 -1.57 -10.07 11.38
CA VAL A 37 -0.82 -10.88 12.34
C VAL A 37 -1.20 -12.33 12.12
N ALA A 38 -0.18 -13.19 11.99
CA ALA A 38 -0.38 -14.63 12.02
C ALA A 38 -0.77 -15.09 13.44
N LEU A 39 -1.94 -15.72 13.58
CA LEU A 39 -2.38 -16.29 14.87
C LEU A 39 -1.87 -17.73 15.10
N TYR A 40 -1.68 -18.47 14.01
CA TYR A 40 -1.27 -19.87 14.00
C TYR A 40 -0.09 -20.06 13.03
N PRO A 41 0.76 -21.08 13.24
CA PRO A 41 1.80 -21.40 12.27
C PRO A 41 1.17 -21.92 10.97
N TYR A 42 1.77 -21.57 9.84
CA TYR A 42 1.41 -22.09 8.53
C TYR A 42 2.64 -22.62 7.80
N ASN A 43 2.64 -23.92 7.53
CA ASN A 43 3.63 -24.59 6.70
C ASN A 43 2.93 -25.17 5.45
N PRO A 44 2.99 -24.48 4.30
CA PRO A 44 2.31 -24.92 3.07
C PRO A 44 2.67 -26.35 2.66
N ALA A 45 3.93 -26.77 2.83
CA ALA A 45 4.39 -28.10 2.44
C ALA A 45 3.70 -29.25 3.21
N ALA A 46 3.20 -28.97 4.42
CA ALA A 46 2.55 -29.97 5.27
C ALA A 46 1.03 -29.72 5.45
N MET A 47 0.58 -28.48 5.25
CA MET A 47 -0.77 -28.02 5.60
C MET A 47 -1.58 -27.50 4.42
N SER A 48 -0.94 -27.20 3.28
CA SER A 48 -1.68 -26.70 2.12
C SER A 48 -2.56 -27.81 1.56
N PRO A 49 -3.86 -27.55 1.33
CA PRO A 49 -4.74 -28.48 0.62
C PRO A 49 -4.37 -28.56 -0.87
N ASN A 50 -3.65 -27.56 -1.40
CA ASN A 50 -3.27 -27.45 -2.80
C ASN A 50 -1.79 -27.81 -2.95
N TYR A 51 -1.50 -29.10 -3.09
CA TYR A 51 -0.11 -29.59 -3.18
C TYR A 51 0.69 -28.98 -4.34
N GLU A 52 0.03 -28.71 -5.46
CA GLU A 52 0.64 -28.14 -6.66
C GLU A 52 1.06 -26.66 -6.51
N THR A 53 0.31 -25.87 -5.75
CA THR A 53 0.60 -24.44 -5.50
C THR A 53 1.17 -24.16 -4.11
N ALA A 54 1.41 -25.19 -3.30
CA ALA A 54 1.93 -25.03 -1.94
C ALA A 54 3.25 -24.24 -1.89
N ALA A 55 4.07 -24.31 -2.94
CA ALA A 55 5.32 -23.57 -3.03
C ALA A 55 5.14 -22.04 -3.25
N GLU A 56 3.98 -21.62 -3.77
CA GLU A 56 3.65 -20.21 -4.01
C GLU A 56 3.03 -19.54 -2.78
N GLU A 57 2.56 -20.35 -1.82
CA GLU A 57 1.99 -19.85 -0.57
C GLU A 57 3.09 -19.43 0.42
N LEU A 58 2.81 -18.36 1.17
CA LEU A 58 3.77 -17.81 2.13
C LEU A 58 3.75 -18.60 3.45
N PRO A 59 4.86 -19.22 3.89
CA PRO A 59 4.97 -19.78 5.24
C PRO A 59 5.10 -18.68 6.30
N PHE A 60 4.48 -18.87 7.46
CA PHE A 60 4.57 -17.92 8.57
C PHE A 60 4.40 -18.57 9.94
N VAL A 61 4.84 -17.86 10.99
CA VAL A 61 4.76 -18.30 12.40
C VAL A 61 3.85 -17.38 13.23
N PRO A 62 3.31 -17.83 14.37
CA PRO A 62 2.48 -16.99 15.24
C PRO A 62 3.18 -15.70 15.65
N GLY A 63 2.46 -14.58 15.60
CA GLY A 63 2.97 -13.24 15.89
C GLY A 63 3.68 -12.55 14.74
N GLN A 64 3.89 -13.23 13.60
CA GLN A 64 4.52 -12.62 12.42
C GLN A 64 3.60 -11.59 11.76
N ILE A 65 4.16 -10.43 11.40
CA ILE A 65 3.48 -9.37 10.65
C ILE A 65 3.59 -9.64 9.15
N ILE A 66 2.45 -9.72 8.47
CA ILE A 66 2.33 -9.99 7.05
C ILE A 66 1.80 -8.73 6.35
N LYS A 67 2.53 -8.27 5.34
CA LYS A 67 2.17 -7.11 4.53
C LYS A 67 1.48 -7.59 3.25
N VAL A 68 0.20 -7.27 3.12
CA VAL A 68 -0.63 -7.64 1.97
C VAL A 68 -0.79 -6.42 1.06
N PHE A 69 -0.47 -6.61 -0.21
CA PHE A 69 -0.63 -5.60 -1.26
C PHE A 69 -1.78 -6.01 -2.18
N GLY A 70 -2.66 -5.06 -2.51
CA GLY A 70 -3.78 -5.29 -3.42
C GLY A 70 -5.10 -4.79 -2.84
N ASP A 71 -5.98 -4.34 -3.73
CA ASP A 71 -7.33 -3.93 -3.35
C ASP A 71 -8.24 -5.15 -3.12
N LYS A 72 -9.44 -4.94 -2.56
CA LYS A 72 -10.33 -6.05 -2.15
C LYS A 72 -10.94 -6.80 -3.32
#